data_AF-A0A920AHA5-F1
#
_entry.id   AF-A0A920AHA5-F1
#
_cell.length_a   1.000
_cell.length_b   1.000
_cell.length_c   1.000
_cell.angle_alpha   90.00
_cell.angle_beta   90.00
_cell.angle_gamma   90.00
#
_symmetry.space_group_name_H-M   'P 1'
#
loop_
_entity.id
_entity.type
_entity.pdbx_description
1 polymer ?
#
loop_
_entity_poly.entity_id
_entity_poly.type
_entity_poly.pdbx_seq_one_letter_code
_entity_poly.pdbx_strand_id
1 'polypeptide(L)'
;MTMCHWIEPSRRVSTAAEALLEWHRREELPAYVVLLDDALTILDEGVPLEDARAMTDRIEDAAIRFQDPFLELLLSTGQDLTPEQKQQFVDNLMSKQEEFEEDRLARSDSEYREDLEERFDKQLSRYLGPLTAEQTDRVTAGVAEMTRLDRFWLEDRRFWIADLSVFLLEAEPDWPDQVRALIAGRDDALLPAYREGIDHNGEVILQLSRDVLIARTDKQDRKLRNRLQSLRDDLAALADARR
;
A
#
# COMPACT_ATOMS: atom_id res chain seq x y z
N MET A 1 -29.43 19.31 17.41
CA MET A 1 -28.09 19.30 18.00
C MET A 1 -27.84 17.89 18.50
N THR A 2 -27.40 17.00 17.62
CA THR A 2 -27.11 15.60 17.99
C THR A 2 -25.61 15.53 18.17
N MET A 3 -25.16 15.36 19.42
CA MET A 3 -23.75 15.28 19.78
C MET A 3 -23.12 14.09 19.05
N CYS A 4 -22.07 14.36 18.26
CA CYS A 4 -21.07 13.34 17.92
C CYS A 4 -20.45 12.83 19.24
N HIS A 5 -20.91 11.68 19.71
CA HIS A 5 -20.20 10.93 20.75
C HIS A 5 -18.96 10.35 20.06
N TRP A 6 -17.80 10.97 20.27
CA TRP A 6 -16.54 10.31 19.99
C TRP A 6 -16.45 9.11 20.94
N ILE A 7 -16.50 7.90 20.38
CA ILE A 7 -16.26 6.66 21.12
C ILE A 7 -14.81 6.73 21.60
N GLU A 8 -14.61 6.82 22.91
CA GLU A 8 -13.28 6.64 23.49
C GLU A 8 -12.83 5.20 23.19
N PRO A 9 -11.66 5.00 22.53
CA PRO A 9 -11.21 3.65 22.18
C PRO A 9 -11.16 2.78 23.43
N SER A 10 -11.59 1.53 23.30
CA SER A 10 -11.49 0.60 24.42
C SER A 10 -10.04 0.51 24.93
N ARG A 11 -9.88 0.13 26.20
CA ARG A 11 -8.54 -0.14 26.75
C ARG A 11 -7.79 -1.20 25.94
N ARG A 12 -8.50 -2.18 25.37
CA ARG A 12 -7.90 -3.24 24.54
C ARG A 12 -7.34 -2.66 23.24
N VAL A 13 -8.14 -1.91 22.50
CA VAL A 13 -7.73 -1.24 21.25
C VAL A 13 -6.55 -0.30 21.50
N SER A 14 -6.60 0.48 22.58
CA SER A 14 -5.51 1.38 22.95
C SER A 14 -4.21 0.61 23.20
N THR A 15 -4.28 -0.51 23.94
CA THR A 15 -3.11 -1.35 24.24
C THR A 15 -2.55 -2.00 22.97
N ALA A 16 -3.40 -2.51 22.08
CA ALA A 16 -2.98 -3.12 20.81
C ALA A 16 -2.31 -2.08 19.88
N ALA A 17 -2.85 -0.86 19.83
CA ALA A 17 -2.27 0.22 19.05
C ALA A 17 -0.90 0.66 19.59
N GLU A 18 -0.75 0.76 20.92
CA GLU A 18 0.53 1.04 21.56
C GLU A 18 1.57 -0.05 21.26
N ALA A 19 1.18 -1.32 21.35
CA ALA A 19 2.05 -2.45 21.04
C ALA A 19 2.50 -2.46 19.56
N LEU A 20 1.58 -2.20 18.62
CA LEU A 20 1.92 -2.06 17.19
C LEU A 20 2.91 -0.92 16.96
N LEU A 21 2.69 0.24 17.58
CA LEU A 21 3.59 1.40 17.44
C LEU A 21 4.96 1.14 18.06
N GLU A 22 5.03 0.45 19.19
CA GLU A 22 6.30 0.07 19.82
C GLU A 22 7.07 -0.93 18.96
N TRP A 23 6.41 -1.98 18.46
CA TRP A 23 7.00 -2.93 17.53
C TRP A 23 7.50 -2.24 16.25
N HIS A 24 6.67 -1.42 15.61
CA HIS A 24 7.05 -0.73 14.37
C HIS A 24 8.26 0.19 14.58
N ARG A 25 8.35 0.89 15.72
CA ARG A 25 9.52 1.72 16.04
C ARG A 25 10.77 0.91 16.30
N ARG A 26 10.64 -0.24 16.97
CA ARG A 26 11.78 -1.07 17.36
C ARG A 26 12.32 -1.92 16.20
N GLU A 27 11.44 -2.43 15.35
CA GLU A 27 11.77 -3.40 14.30
C GLU A 27 11.77 -2.77 12.90
N GLU A 28 10.65 -2.18 12.46
CA GLU A 28 10.50 -1.71 11.08
C GLU A 28 11.22 -0.39 10.80
N LEU A 29 11.19 0.59 11.71
CA LEU A 29 11.86 1.88 11.46
C LEU A 29 13.37 1.73 11.23
N PRO A 30 14.14 0.98 12.05
CA PRO A 30 15.55 0.72 11.76
C PRO A 30 15.76 0.00 10.42
N ALA A 31 14.91 -0.95 10.06
CA ALA A 31 14.98 -1.63 8.77
C ALA A 31 14.75 -0.65 7.60
N TYR A 32 13.82 0.29 7.75
CA TYR A 32 13.54 1.33 6.76
C TYR A 32 14.69 2.33 6.63
N VAL A 33 15.41 2.65 7.71
CA VAL A 33 16.64 3.45 7.65
C VAL A 33 17.68 2.76 6.76
N VAL A 34 17.89 1.45 6.95
CA VAL A 34 18.82 0.67 6.11
C VAL A 34 18.37 0.67 4.65
N LEU A 35 17.07 0.50 4.37
CA LEU A 35 16.54 0.59 3.00
C LEU A 35 16.83 1.95 2.35
N LEU A 36 16.75 3.04 3.12
CA LEU A 36 17.05 4.37 2.60
C LEU A 36 18.55 4.59 2.37
N ASP A 37 19.41 4.03 3.23
CA ASP A 37 20.87 4.03 3.05
C ASP A 37 21.27 3.23 1.79
N ASP A 38 20.65 2.07 1.58
CA ASP A 38 20.82 1.25 0.38
C ASP A 38 20.32 1.99 -0.87
N ALA A 39 19.16 2.66 -0.81
CA ALA A 39 18.63 3.45 -1.92
C ALA A 39 19.58 4.59 -2.33
N LEU A 40 20.24 5.25 -1.38
CA LEU A 40 21.25 6.26 -1.68
C LEU A 40 22.48 5.66 -2.40
N THR A 41 22.90 4.46 -1.99
CA THR A 41 24.00 3.71 -2.63
C THR A 41 23.64 3.32 -4.06
N ILE A 42 22.43 2.79 -4.29
CA ILE A 42 21.94 2.41 -5.62
C ILE A 42 21.92 3.63 -6.57
N LEU A 43 21.61 4.82 -6.07
CA LEU A 43 21.66 6.05 -6.87
C LEU A 43 23.09 6.44 -7.29
N ASP A 44 24.09 6.15 -6.46
CA ASP A 44 25.52 6.38 -6.78
C ASP A 44 26.03 5.41 -7.84
N GLU A 45 25.47 4.20 -7.88
CA GLU A 45 25.88 3.13 -8.80
C GLU A 45 25.14 3.16 -10.15
N GLY A 46 24.31 4.18 -10.39
CA GLY A 46 23.59 4.35 -11.65
C GLY A 46 22.34 3.48 -11.76
N VAL A 47 21.76 3.06 -10.62
CA VAL A 47 20.53 2.27 -10.53
C VAL A 47 20.61 0.95 -11.33
N PRO A 48 21.51 0.00 -10.97
CA PRO A 48 21.54 -1.31 -11.59
C PRO A 48 20.18 -2.02 -11.47
N LEU A 49 19.81 -2.81 -12.48
CA LEU A 49 18.49 -3.47 -12.50
C LEU A 49 18.33 -4.48 -11.37
N GLU A 50 19.39 -5.24 -11.07
CA GLU A 50 19.38 -6.25 -10.01
C GLU A 50 19.17 -5.60 -8.63
N ASP A 51 19.84 -4.48 -8.35
CA ASP A 51 19.67 -3.78 -7.08
C ASP A 51 18.30 -3.09 -6.97
N ALA A 52 17.79 -2.55 -8.08
CA ALA A 52 16.44 -1.99 -8.13
C ALA A 52 15.37 -3.07 -7.83
N ARG A 53 15.54 -4.28 -8.38
CA ARG A 53 14.66 -5.41 -8.10
C ARG A 53 14.77 -5.87 -6.64
N ALA A 54 15.99 -6.05 -6.14
CA ALA A 54 16.22 -6.42 -4.74
C ALA A 54 15.64 -5.38 -3.76
N MET A 55 15.67 -4.08 -4.12
CA MET A 55 15.02 -3.03 -3.35
C MET A 55 13.49 -3.20 -3.35
N THR A 56 12.88 -3.47 -4.51
CA THR A 56 11.44 -3.75 -4.60
C THR A 56 11.03 -4.92 -3.72
N ASP A 57 11.76 -6.04 -3.79
CA ASP A 57 11.48 -7.24 -2.98
C ASP A 57 11.53 -6.92 -1.47
N ARG A 58 12.52 -6.14 -1.03
CA ARG A 58 12.62 -5.77 0.40
C ARG A 58 11.53 -4.80 0.86
N ILE A 59 11.01 -3.95 -0.02
CA ILE A 59 9.86 -3.09 0.26
C ILE A 59 8.59 -3.93 0.38
N GLU A 60 8.43 -4.95 -0.47
CA GLU A 60 7.33 -5.90 -0.39
C GLU A 60 7.38 -6.72 0.90
N ASP A 61 8.54 -7.28 1.25
CA ASP A 61 8.75 -7.99 2.52
C ASP A 61 8.40 -7.12 3.73
N ALA A 62 8.73 -5.82 3.69
CA ALA A 62 8.34 -4.87 4.74
C ALA A 62 6.82 -4.71 4.83
N ALA A 63 6.13 -4.59 3.70
CA ALA A 63 4.68 -4.54 3.68
C ALA A 63 4.06 -5.82 4.26
N ILE A 64 4.59 -7.00 3.90
CA ILE A 64 4.13 -8.30 4.40
C ILE A 64 4.32 -8.40 5.92
N ARG A 65 5.51 -8.06 6.46
CA ARG A 65 5.76 -8.08 7.91
C ARG A 65 4.83 -7.16 8.69
N PHE A 66 4.40 -6.04 8.09
CA PHE A 66 3.45 -5.13 8.71
C PHE A 66 2.01 -5.69 8.79
N GLN A 67 1.62 -6.61 7.89
CA GLN A 67 0.26 -7.11 7.80
C GLN A 67 -0.20 -7.82 9.07
N ASP A 68 0.59 -8.74 9.61
CA ASP A 68 0.23 -9.53 10.80
C ASP A 68 -0.08 -8.68 12.04
N PRO A 69 0.83 -7.81 12.53
CA PRO A 69 0.56 -7.02 13.72
C PRO A 69 -0.55 -5.98 13.50
N PHE A 70 -0.74 -5.51 12.25
CA PHE A 70 -1.88 -4.66 11.90
C PHE A 70 -3.20 -5.43 11.93
N LEU A 71 -3.22 -6.67 11.42
CA LEU A 71 -4.39 -7.55 11.50
C LEU A 71 -4.79 -7.82 12.94
N GLU A 72 -3.83 -8.06 13.84
CA GLU A 72 -4.13 -8.25 15.27
C GLU A 72 -4.78 -7.01 15.91
N LEU A 73 -4.37 -5.80 15.52
CA LEU A 73 -5.04 -4.56 15.94
C LEU A 73 -6.48 -4.50 15.41
N LEU A 74 -6.71 -4.84 14.15
CA LEU A 74 -8.04 -4.85 13.55
C LEU A 74 -8.96 -5.89 14.22
N LEU A 75 -8.46 -7.10 14.46
CA LEU A 75 -9.21 -8.16 15.15
C LEU A 75 -9.54 -7.76 16.59
N SER A 76 -8.58 -7.18 17.32
CA SER A 76 -8.81 -6.63 18.65
C SER A 76 -9.92 -5.57 18.64
N THR A 77 -9.97 -4.73 17.60
CA THR A 77 -11.02 -3.72 17.43
C THR A 77 -12.37 -4.38 17.15
N GLY A 78 -12.41 -5.36 16.25
CA GLY A 78 -13.63 -6.10 15.89
C GLY A 78 -14.25 -6.85 17.07
N GLN A 79 -13.45 -7.29 18.05
CA GLN A 79 -13.96 -7.94 19.27
C GLN A 79 -14.75 -6.99 20.19
N ASP A 80 -14.50 -5.68 20.12
CA ASP A 80 -15.16 -4.69 20.96
C ASP A 80 -16.38 -4.05 20.28
N LEU A 81 -16.63 -4.39 19.00
CA LEU A 81 -17.79 -3.88 18.26
C LEU A 81 -19.08 -4.60 18.69
N THR A 82 -20.15 -3.81 18.90
CA THR A 82 -21.50 -4.37 19.06
C THR A 82 -22.00 -4.97 17.75
N PRO A 83 -23.02 -5.85 17.77
CA PRO A 83 -23.62 -6.38 16.54
C PRO A 83 -24.05 -5.28 15.57
N GLU A 84 -24.63 -4.18 16.06
CA GLU A 84 -25.04 -3.03 15.24
C GLU A 84 -23.84 -2.31 14.61
N GLN A 85 -22.73 -2.19 15.33
CA GLN A 85 -21.51 -1.59 14.80
C GLN A 85 -20.84 -2.49 13.75
N LYS A 86 -20.88 -3.81 13.92
CA LYS A 86 -20.42 -4.77 12.91
C LYS A 86 -21.27 -4.69 11.65
N GLN A 87 -22.60 -4.61 11.79
CA GLN A 87 -23.51 -4.40 10.67
C GLN A 87 -23.20 -3.09 9.94
N GLN A 88 -23.07 -1.97 10.66
CA GLN A 88 -22.70 -0.68 10.06
C GLN A 88 -21.35 -0.74 9.34
N PHE A 89 -20.37 -1.46 9.89
CA PHE A 89 -19.08 -1.64 9.24
C PHE A 89 -19.21 -2.41 7.92
N VAL A 90 -19.94 -3.52 7.91
CA VAL A 90 -20.23 -4.30 6.69
C VAL A 90 -20.98 -3.47 5.64
N ASP A 91 -22.04 -2.76 6.05
CA ASP A 91 -22.82 -1.91 5.15
C ASP A 91 -21.94 -0.83 4.51
N ASN A 92 -21.05 -0.22 5.29
CA ASN A 92 -20.08 0.76 4.78
C ASN A 92 -19.07 0.14 3.80
N LEU A 93 -18.59 -1.09 4.05
CA LEU A 93 -17.70 -1.79 3.11
C LEU A 93 -18.39 -2.05 1.78
N MET A 94 -19.64 -2.52 1.80
CA MET A 94 -20.44 -2.79 0.61
C MET A 94 -20.78 -1.50 -0.15
N SER A 95 -21.19 -0.45 0.55
CA SER A 95 -21.44 0.86 -0.07
C SER A 95 -20.18 1.42 -0.74
N LYS A 96 -19.01 1.27 -0.12
CA LYS A 96 -17.74 1.67 -0.73
C LYS A 96 -17.32 0.81 -1.91
N GLN A 97 -17.67 -0.47 -1.92
CA GLN A 97 -17.48 -1.33 -3.08
C GLN A 97 -18.33 -0.84 -4.27
N GLU A 98 -19.61 -0.52 -4.04
CA GLU A 98 -20.51 -0.01 -5.06
C GLU A 98 -20.05 1.33 -5.62
N GLU A 99 -19.68 2.28 -4.76
CA GLU A 99 -19.09 3.58 -5.16
C GLU A 99 -17.85 3.38 -6.05
N PHE A 100 -16.97 2.45 -5.68
CA PHE A 100 -15.79 2.15 -6.48
C PHE A 100 -16.10 1.48 -7.82
N GLU A 101 -17.13 0.64 -7.90
CA GLU A 101 -17.58 0.05 -9.16
C GLU A 101 -18.16 1.10 -10.09
N GLU A 102 -19.03 1.98 -9.57
CA GLU A 102 -19.61 3.10 -10.32
C GLU A 102 -18.52 4.02 -10.88
N ASP A 103 -17.60 4.48 -10.01
CA ASP A 103 -16.53 5.40 -10.41
C ASP A 103 -15.53 4.75 -11.37
N ARG A 104 -15.10 3.51 -11.10
CA ARG A 104 -13.96 2.93 -11.81
C ARG A 104 -14.35 2.15 -13.05
N LEU A 105 -15.47 1.45 -13.05
CA LEU A 105 -15.91 0.64 -14.20
C LEU A 105 -16.58 1.49 -15.29
N ALA A 106 -17.02 2.70 -14.97
CA ALA A 106 -17.54 3.65 -15.96
C ALA A 106 -16.43 4.24 -16.86
N ARG A 107 -15.17 4.24 -16.40
CA ARG A 107 -14.04 4.82 -17.15
C ARG A 107 -13.73 4.03 -18.41
N SER A 108 -13.57 4.76 -19.50
CA SER A 108 -12.96 4.27 -20.72
C SER A 108 -11.50 3.85 -20.49
N ASP A 109 -10.96 3.16 -21.49
CA ASP A 109 -9.57 2.71 -21.49
C ASP A 109 -8.55 3.86 -21.58
N SER A 110 -8.94 4.98 -22.20
CA SER A 110 -8.16 6.23 -22.26
C SER A 110 -8.12 6.90 -20.88
N GLU A 111 -9.29 7.13 -20.27
CA GLU A 111 -9.39 7.76 -18.95
C GLU A 111 -8.64 6.95 -17.88
N TYR A 112 -8.68 5.62 -17.95
CA TYR A 112 -7.90 4.76 -17.06
C TYR A 112 -6.39 4.98 -17.19
N ARG A 113 -5.87 5.15 -18.42
CA ARG A 113 -4.45 5.41 -18.66
C ARG A 113 -4.06 6.82 -18.27
N GLU A 114 -4.86 7.82 -18.60
CA GLU A 114 -4.66 9.21 -18.18
C GLU A 114 -4.56 9.30 -16.65
N ASP A 115 -5.46 8.65 -15.92
CA ASP A 115 -5.41 8.55 -14.45
C ASP A 115 -4.11 7.91 -13.94
N LEU A 116 -3.57 6.90 -14.65
CA LEU A 116 -2.31 6.27 -14.27
C LEU A 116 -1.12 7.19 -14.54
N GLU A 117 -1.09 7.87 -15.68
CA GLU A 117 -0.04 8.84 -16.02
C GLU A 117 0.02 9.98 -15.01
N GLU A 118 -1.14 10.55 -14.64
CA GLU A 118 -1.24 11.59 -13.61
C GLU A 118 -0.73 11.10 -12.24
N ARG A 119 -1.03 9.84 -11.89
CA ARG A 119 -0.53 9.24 -10.64
C ARG A 119 0.99 9.08 -10.68
N PHE A 120 1.57 8.58 -11.78
CA PHE A 120 3.02 8.48 -11.92
C PHE A 120 3.68 9.85 -11.85
N ASP A 121 3.19 10.84 -12.59
CA ASP A 121 3.71 12.20 -12.55
C ASP A 121 3.71 12.74 -11.12
N LYS A 122 2.58 12.65 -10.41
CA LYS A 122 2.47 13.13 -9.02
C LYS A 122 3.43 12.42 -8.07
N GLN A 123 3.52 11.10 -8.16
CA GLN A 123 4.33 10.28 -7.26
C GLN A 123 5.83 10.51 -7.49
N LEU A 124 6.27 10.54 -8.76
CA LEU A 124 7.66 10.80 -9.12
C LEU A 124 8.03 12.26 -8.83
N SER A 125 7.16 13.21 -9.17
CA SER A 125 7.39 14.65 -8.94
C SER A 125 7.49 15.03 -7.47
N ARG A 126 6.87 14.26 -6.58
CA ARG A 126 7.02 14.42 -5.13
C ARG A 126 8.49 14.33 -4.70
N TYR A 127 9.25 13.40 -5.30
CA TYR A 127 10.66 13.17 -4.97
C TYR A 127 11.61 13.95 -5.87
N LEU A 128 11.38 13.93 -7.19
CA LEU A 128 12.28 14.52 -8.18
C LEU A 128 12.00 16.01 -8.43
N GLY A 129 10.77 16.48 -8.17
CA GLY A 129 10.25 17.71 -8.80
C GLY A 129 9.70 17.43 -10.19
N PRO A 130 9.24 18.45 -10.92
CA PRO A 130 8.59 18.25 -12.22
C PRO A 130 9.41 17.35 -13.13
N LEU A 131 8.73 16.43 -13.82
CA LEU A 131 9.35 15.54 -14.80
C LEU A 131 9.79 16.32 -16.04
N THR A 132 10.87 15.86 -16.67
CA THR A 132 11.28 16.33 -18.00
C THR A 132 10.36 15.72 -19.07
N ALA A 133 10.37 16.28 -20.28
CA ALA A 133 9.62 15.71 -21.40
C ALA A 133 10.00 14.24 -21.66
N GLU A 134 11.29 13.91 -21.61
CA GLU A 134 11.79 12.53 -21.75
C GLU A 134 11.24 11.60 -20.66
N GLN A 135 11.18 12.06 -19.40
CA GLN A 135 10.62 11.27 -18.30
C GLN A 135 9.09 11.10 -18.44
N THR A 136 8.38 12.14 -18.89
CA THR A 136 6.95 12.07 -19.17
C THR A 136 6.65 11.08 -20.30
N ASP A 137 7.40 11.15 -21.41
CA ASP A 137 7.26 10.21 -22.53
C ASP A 137 7.51 8.77 -22.07
N ARG A 138 8.48 8.56 -21.17
CA ARG A 138 8.77 7.24 -20.60
C ARG A 138 7.63 6.70 -19.73
N VAL A 139 6.98 7.56 -18.95
CA VAL A 139 5.80 7.23 -18.15
C VAL A 139 4.64 6.84 -19.06
N THR A 140 4.32 7.65 -20.07
CA THR A 140 3.25 7.36 -21.04
C THR A 140 3.49 6.03 -21.77
N ALA A 141 4.73 5.75 -22.21
CA ALA A 141 5.07 4.47 -22.82
C ALA A 141 4.87 3.30 -21.86
N GLY A 142 5.31 3.42 -20.61
CA GLY A 142 5.10 2.38 -19.59
C GLY A 142 3.62 2.13 -19.31
N VAL A 143 2.83 3.18 -19.11
CA VAL A 143 1.38 3.06 -18.87
C VAL A 143 0.66 2.39 -20.04
N ALA A 144 1.08 2.65 -21.29
CA ALA A 144 0.51 2.00 -22.46
C ALA A 144 0.72 0.47 -22.47
N GLU A 145 1.81 -0.02 -21.86
CA GLU A 145 2.14 -1.45 -21.74
C GLU A 145 1.44 -2.14 -20.56
N MET A 146 0.87 -1.39 -19.62
CA MET A 146 0.23 -1.96 -18.43
C MET A 146 -1.08 -2.69 -18.77
N THR A 147 -1.30 -3.80 -18.08
CA THR A 147 -2.59 -4.49 -18.03
C THR A 147 -3.57 -3.69 -17.16
N ARG A 148 -4.81 -3.47 -17.64
CA ARG A 148 -5.87 -2.84 -16.84
C ARG A 148 -6.40 -3.82 -15.78
N LEU A 149 -6.24 -3.48 -14.50
CA LEU A 149 -6.54 -4.38 -13.36
C LEU A 149 -7.72 -3.95 -12.49
N ASP A 150 -8.34 -2.80 -12.74
CA ASP A 150 -9.41 -2.27 -11.88
C ASP A 150 -10.62 -3.20 -11.78
N ARG A 151 -11.01 -3.86 -12.88
CA ARG A 151 -12.06 -4.88 -12.86
C ARG A 151 -11.69 -6.10 -12.01
N PHE A 152 -10.51 -6.68 -12.23
CA PHE A 152 -10.05 -7.83 -11.45
C PHE A 152 -10.00 -7.52 -9.95
N TRP A 153 -9.45 -6.35 -9.59
CA TRP A 153 -9.38 -5.89 -8.21
C TRP A 153 -10.76 -5.73 -7.57
N LEU A 154 -11.74 -5.17 -8.30
CA LEU A 154 -13.11 -4.99 -7.80
C LEU A 154 -13.83 -6.32 -7.61
N GLU A 155 -13.69 -7.25 -8.55
CA GLU A 155 -14.27 -8.58 -8.46
C GLU A 155 -13.68 -9.37 -7.28
N ASP A 156 -12.35 -9.41 -7.16
CA ASP A 156 -11.65 -10.00 -6.02
C ASP A 156 -12.16 -9.40 -4.70
N ARG A 157 -12.11 -8.07 -4.59
CA ARG A 157 -12.54 -7.34 -3.40
C ARG A 157 -13.98 -7.64 -3.01
N ARG A 158 -14.90 -7.81 -3.96
CA ARG A 158 -16.31 -8.14 -3.69
C ARG A 158 -16.45 -9.52 -3.04
N PHE A 159 -15.71 -10.52 -3.51
CA PHE A 159 -15.69 -11.84 -2.87
C PHE A 159 -15.16 -11.77 -1.43
N TRP A 160 -14.05 -11.05 -1.22
CA TRP A 160 -13.48 -10.88 0.12
C TRP A 160 -14.43 -10.16 1.09
N ILE A 161 -15.11 -9.11 0.64
CA ILE A 161 -16.08 -8.40 1.49
C ILE A 161 -17.23 -9.34 1.85
N ALA A 162 -17.71 -10.18 0.92
CA ALA A 162 -18.80 -11.11 1.20
C ALA A 162 -18.42 -12.11 2.31
N ASP A 163 -17.27 -12.77 2.19
CA ASP A 163 -16.81 -13.74 3.21
C ASP A 163 -16.52 -13.08 4.55
N LEU A 164 -15.84 -11.93 4.54
CA LEU A 164 -15.61 -11.15 5.75
C LEU A 164 -16.93 -10.74 6.42
N SER A 165 -17.95 -10.39 5.64
CA SER A 165 -19.27 -10.00 6.16
C SER A 165 -19.93 -11.15 6.88
N VAL A 166 -19.85 -12.38 6.36
CA VAL A 166 -20.38 -13.57 7.05
C VAL A 166 -19.71 -13.74 8.41
N PHE A 167 -18.38 -13.74 8.46
CA PHE A 167 -17.64 -13.93 9.73
C PHE A 167 -17.95 -12.85 10.75
N LEU A 168 -18.08 -11.58 10.33
CA LEU A 168 -18.38 -10.48 11.23
C LEU A 168 -19.83 -10.47 11.74
N LEU A 169 -20.79 -10.89 10.92
CA LEU A 169 -22.22 -10.84 11.27
C LEU A 169 -22.69 -12.07 12.04
N GLU A 170 -22.24 -13.27 11.66
CA GLU A 170 -22.50 -14.49 12.44
C GLU A 170 -21.72 -14.43 13.76
N ALA A 171 -20.49 -13.93 13.73
CA ALA A 171 -19.64 -13.68 14.89
C ALA A 171 -19.51 -14.90 15.83
N GLU A 172 -19.41 -16.10 15.25
CA GLU A 172 -19.11 -17.33 15.98
C GLU A 172 -17.83 -17.16 16.82
N PRO A 173 -17.65 -17.90 17.93
CA PRO A 173 -16.53 -17.67 18.85
C PRO A 173 -15.13 -17.67 18.21
N ASP A 174 -14.96 -18.37 17.09
CA ASP A 174 -13.72 -18.51 16.31
C ASP A 174 -13.63 -17.55 15.10
N TRP A 175 -14.55 -16.59 14.94
CA TRP A 175 -14.53 -15.62 13.82
C TRP A 175 -13.16 -14.94 13.58
N PRO A 176 -12.32 -14.62 14.60
CA PRO A 176 -11.01 -14.04 14.33
C PRO A 176 -10.09 -14.99 13.58
N ASP A 177 -10.15 -16.29 13.88
CA ASP A 177 -9.34 -17.31 13.19
C ASP A 177 -9.83 -17.53 11.76
N GLN A 178 -11.15 -17.41 11.52
CA GLN A 178 -11.72 -17.42 10.18
C GLN A 178 -11.22 -16.24 9.35
N VAL A 179 -11.14 -15.03 9.93
CA VAL A 179 -10.56 -13.85 9.27
C VAL A 179 -9.06 -14.02 9.01
N ARG A 180 -8.30 -14.62 9.94
CA ARG A 180 -6.88 -14.94 9.69
C ARG A 180 -6.70 -15.89 8.52
N ALA A 181 -7.49 -16.97 8.47
CA ALA A 181 -7.46 -17.92 7.36
C ALA A 181 -7.86 -17.28 6.03
N LEU A 182 -8.84 -16.38 6.05
CA LEU A 182 -9.27 -15.58 4.91
C LEU A 182 -8.07 -14.78 4.35
N ILE A 183 -7.42 -13.97 5.19
CA ILE A 183 -6.26 -13.15 4.76
C ILE A 183 -5.10 -14.02 4.27
N ALA A 184 -4.76 -15.10 4.98
CA ALA A 184 -3.65 -15.98 4.62
C ALA A 184 -3.86 -16.71 3.28
N GLY A 185 -5.11 -17.03 2.93
CA GLY A 185 -5.45 -17.70 1.67
C GLY A 185 -5.57 -16.75 0.46
N ARG A 186 -5.33 -15.44 0.66
CA ARG A 186 -5.70 -14.44 -0.35
C ARG A 186 -4.91 -14.52 -1.63
N ASP A 187 -3.60 -14.64 -1.53
CA ASP A 187 -2.74 -14.67 -2.71
C ASP A 187 -3.02 -15.93 -3.56
N ASP A 188 -3.28 -17.06 -2.89
CA ASP A 188 -3.61 -18.33 -3.55
C ASP A 188 -4.98 -18.30 -4.26
N ALA A 189 -5.93 -17.51 -3.77
CA ALA A 189 -7.27 -17.38 -4.33
C ALA A 189 -7.36 -16.44 -5.54
N LEU A 190 -6.32 -15.66 -5.83
CA LEU A 190 -6.29 -14.77 -6.99
C LEU A 190 -6.48 -15.54 -8.30
N LEU A 191 -7.34 -15.01 -9.18
CA LEU A 191 -7.48 -15.53 -10.53
C LEU A 191 -6.12 -15.52 -11.25
N PRO A 192 -5.73 -16.59 -11.99
CA PRO A 192 -4.43 -16.64 -12.65
C PRO A 192 -4.13 -15.44 -13.55
N ALA A 193 -5.13 -14.96 -14.32
CA ALA A 193 -4.99 -13.78 -15.17
C ALA A 193 -4.80 -12.48 -14.37
N TYR A 194 -5.37 -12.40 -13.16
CA TYR A 194 -5.15 -11.24 -12.29
C TYR A 194 -3.72 -11.24 -11.75
N ARG A 195 -3.24 -12.40 -11.28
CA ARG A 195 -1.85 -12.56 -10.81
C ARG A 195 -0.85 -12.23 -11.92
N GLU A 196 -1.02 -12.78 -13.10
CA GLU A 196 -0.17 -12.47 -14.27
C GLU A 196 -0.18 -10.97 -14.60
N GLY A 197 -1.35 -10.33 -14.52
CA GLY A 197 -1.47 -8.89 -14.72
C GLY A 197 -0.77 -8.05 -13.65
N ILE A 198 -0.78 -8.48 -12.38
CA ILE A 198 -0.03 -7.85 -11.29
C ILE A 198 1.48 -7.98 -11.56
N ASP A 199 1.95 -9.19 -11.85
CA ASP A 199 3.37 -9.47 -12.11
C ASP A 199 3.90 -8.65 -13.29
N HIS A 200 3.16 -8.66 -14.41
CA HIS A 200 3.49 -7.87 -15.60
C HIS A 200 3.55 -6.38 -15.29
N ASN A 201 2.54 -5.84 -14.61
CA ASN A 201 2.52 -4.43 -14.23
C ASN A 201 3.65 -4.08 -13.26
N GLY A 202 4.00 -4.98 -12.33
CA GLY A 202 5.13 -4.81 -11.42
C GLY A 202 6.44 -4.63 -12.18
N GLU A 203 6.69 -5.45 -13.18
CA GLU A 203 7.88 -5.34 -14.04
C GLU A 203 7.90 -4.03 -14.85
N VAL A 204 6.78 -3.65 -15.44
CA VAL A 204 6.65 -2.37 -16.17
C VAL A 204 6.93 -1.19 -15.24
N ILE A 205 6.39 -1.21 -14.01
CA ILE A 205 6.61 -0.17 -12.99
C ILE A 205 8.07 -0.09 -12.56
N LEU A 206 8.72 -1.23 -12.34
CA LEU A 206 10.14 -1.29 -11.99
C LEU A 206 10.97 -0.63 -13.09
N GLN A 207 10.79 -1.05 -14.34
CA GLN A 207 11.56 -0.55 -15.47
C GLN A 207 11.28 0.94 -15.73
N LEU A 208 10.03 1.38 -15.74
CA LEU A 208 9.70 2.79 -15.98
C LEU A 208 10.28 3.70 -14.89
N SER A 209 10.17 3.28 -13.62
CA SER A 209 10.69 4.07 -12.50
C SER A 209 12.21 4.14 -12.55
N ARG A 210 12.87 3.03 -12.87
CA ARG A 210 14.32 2.97 -13.08
C ARG A 210 14.79 3.88 -14.21
N ASP A 211 14.11 3.86 -15.35
CA ASP A 211 14.48 4.69 -16.50
C ASP A 211 14.30 6.18 -16.21
N VAL A 212 13.24 6.56 -15.49
CA VAL A 212 13.04 7.93 -14.98
C VAL A 212 14.18 8.36 -14.05
N LEU A 213 14.61 7.46 -13.15
CA LEU A 213 15.72 7.73 -12.24
C LEU A 213 17.04 7.85 -13.00
N ILE A 214 17.31 7.02 -14.01
CA ILE A 214 18.54 7.12 -14.82
C ILE A 214 18.57 8.44 -15.60
N ALA A 215 17.43 8.86 -16.16
CA ALA A 215 17.31 10.12 -16.92
C ALA A 215 17.22 11.38 -16.04
N ARG A 216 17.38 11.26 -14.71
CA ARG A 216 17.22 12.40 -13.80
C ARG A 216 18.28 13.48 -14.03
N THR A 217 17.85 14.74 -13.98
CA THR A 217 18.77 15.89 -14.04
C THR A 217 19.52 16.08 -12.72
N ASP A 218 20.66 16.78 -12.73
CA ASP A 218 21.40 17.14 -11.50
C ASP A 218 20.53 17.83 -10.44
N LYS A 219 19.54 18.62 -10.88
CA LYS A 219 18.60 19.29 -9.97
C LYS A 219 17.66 18.28 -9.32
N GLN A 220 17.15 17.33 -10.09
CA GLN A 220 16.28 16.26 -9.59
C GLN A 220 17.06 15.30 -8.67
N ASP A 221 18.30 14.94 -9.02
CA ASP A 221 19.18 14.11 -8.20
C ASP A 221 19.42 14.73 -6.81
N ARG A 222 19.80 16.01 -6.75
CA ARG A 222 19.96 16.73 -5.47
C ARG A 222 18.67 16.73 -4.65
N LYS A 223 17.51 16.95 -5.28
CA LYS A 223 16.23 16.96 -4.57
C LYS A 223 15.87 15.58 -4.02
N LEU A 224 16.02 14.54 -4.84
CA LEU A 224 15.79 13.16 -4.46
C LEU A 224 16.64 12.78 -3.25
N ARG A 225 17.96 12.99 -3.34
CA ARG A 225 18.90 12.68 -2.26
C ARG A 225 18.59 13.42 -0.97
N ASN A 226 18.31 14.72 -1.05
CA ASN A 226 17.91 15.50 0.11
C ASN A 226 16.63 14.96 0.76
N ARG A 227 15.67 14.53 -0.06
CA ARG A 227 14.41 13.97 0.45
C ARG A 227 14.61 12.61 1.11
N LEU A 228 15.41 11.73 0.51
CA LEU A 228 15.75 10.42 1.07
C LEU A 228 16.53 10.57 2.37
N GLN A 229 17.55 11.45 2.40
CA GLN A 229 18.33 11.72 3.62
C GLN A 229 17.46 12.28 4.75
N SER A 230 16.61 13.28 4.45
CA SER A 230 15.69 13.83 5.45
C SER A 230 14.73 12.79 6.00
N LEU A 231 14.16 11.94 5.13
CA LEU A 231 13.28 10.86 5.58
C LEU A 231 14.05 9.87 6.45
N ARG A 232 15.25 9.48 6.02
CA ARG A 232 16.13 8.55 6.73
C ARG A 232 16.47 9.07 8.14
N ASP A 233 16.80 10.35 8.26
CA ASP A 233 17.10 10.98 9.55
C ASP A 233 15.86 11.08 10.45
N ASP A 234 14.68 11.42 9.87
CA ASP A 234 13.41 11.44 10.61
C ASP A 234 13.05 10.03 11.15
N LEU A 235 13.19 8.98 10.34
CA LEU A 235 12.91 7.61 10.75
C LEU A 235 13.91 7.13 11.82
N ALA A 236 15.20 7.47 11.69
CA ALA A 236 16.21 7.17 12.70
C ALA A 236 15.89 7.85 14.04
N ALA A 237 15.53 9.13 14.01
CA ALA A 237 15.14 9.86 15.21
C ALA A 237 13.89 9.25 15.88
N LEU A 238 12.91 8.82 15.09
CA LEU A 238 11.70 8.14 15.60
C LEU A 238 11.98 6.76 16.19
N ALA A 239 12.96 6.02 15.64
CA ALA A 239 13.40 4.74 16.19
C ALA A 239 14.09 4.93 17.55
N ASP A 240 14.85 6.01 17.72
CA ASP A 240 15.61 6.30 18.94
C ASP A 240 14.79 6.98 20.05
N ALA A 241 13.63 7.57 19.74
CA ALA A 241 12.84 8.46 20.61
C ALA A 241 12.27 7.83 21.92
N ARG A 242 12.61 6.58 22.26
CA ARG A 242 12.19 5.89 23.50
C ARG A 242 13.25 4.96 24.11
N ARG A 243 14.54 5.21 23.89
CA ARG A 243 15.58 4.70 24.82
C ARG A 243 15.71 5.57 26.06
#